data_AF-A0A7C2P2P2-F1
#
_entry.id   AF-A0A7C2P2P2-F1
#
_cell.length_a   1.000
_cell.length_b   1.000
_cell.length_c   1.000
_cell.angle_alpha   90.00
_cell.angle_beta   90.00
_cell.angle_gamma   90.00
#
_symmetry.space_group_name_H-M   'P 1'
#
loop_
_entity.id
_entity.type
_entity.pdbx_description
1 polymer ?
#
loop_
_entity_poly.entity_id
_entity_poly.type
_entity_poly.pdbx_seq_one_letter_code
_entity_poly.pdbx_strand_id
1 'polypeptide(L)'
;MPHYSQELREQIVKKMMPPSSQTVAAISRETGISQPTLYAWKKQFRTQGYVVPSKSSNPDRWDGKAKLAAVIQTAAMNESERSAYCREYGLYVEQLDAWTPSFEIMDPLEGPVRKADLAAARKLNRKLEKELHRKERALAEAAALLTLSKKARAIWGSDEDA
;
A
#
# COMPACT_ATOMS: atom_id res chain seq x y z
N MET A 1 -30.38 11.82 -23.98
CA MET A 1 -29.07 12.06 -23.34
C MET A 1 -28.13 12.58 -24.41
N PRO A 2 -27.44 13.71 -24.23
CA PRO A 2 -26.46 14.16 -25.21
C PRO A 2 -25.39 13.09 -25.38
N HIS A 3 -25.18 12.61 -26.61
CA HIS A 3 -24.15 11.64 -26.92
C HIS A 3 -22.85 12.39 -27.18
N TYR A 4 -21.96 12.39 -26.20
CA TYR A 4 -20.61 12.95 -26.35
C TYR A 4 -19.71 11.90 -27.01
N SER A 5 -18.88 12.31 -27.96
CA SER A 5 -17.88 11.43 -28.57
C SER A 5 -16.85 10.98 -27.52
N GLN A 6 -16.31 9.78 -27.72
CA GLN A 6 -15.30 9.23 -26.82
C GLN A 6 -14.04 10.11 -26.79
N GLU A 7 -13.65 10.65 -27.95
CA GLU A 7 -12.50 11.55 -28.10
C GLU A 7 -12.65 12.83 -27.28
N LEU A 8 -13.81 13.49 -27.34
CA LEU A 8 -14.08 14.70 -26.58
C LEU A 8 -14.00 14.43 -25.08
N ARG A 9 -14.56 13.30 -24.65
CA ARG A 9 -14.53 12.87 -23.26
C ARG A 9 -13.11 12.62 -22.76
N GLU A 10 -12.26 11.98 -23.56
CA GLU A 10 -10.85 11.74 -23.22
C GLU A 10 -10.05 13.05 -23.14
N GLN A 11 -10.25 13.97 -24.09
CA GLN A 11 -9.60 15.29 -24.07
C GLN A 11 -9.98 16.10 -22.82
N ILE A 12 -11.26 16.11 -22.48
CA ILE A 12 -11.77 16.84 -21.31
C ILE A 12 -11.21 16.24 -20.01
N VAL A 13 -11.13 14.91 -19.92
CA VAL A 13 -10.55 14.26 -18.74
C VAL A 13 -9.04 14.48 -18.67
N LYS A 14 -8.33 14.52 -19.81
CA LYS A 14 -6.91 14.88 -19.86
C LYS A 14 -6.67 16.29 -19.30
N LYS A 15 -7.55 17.26 -19.56
CA LYS A 15 -7.48 18.61 -18.96
C LYS A 15 -7.63 18.59 -17.42
N MET A 16 -8.41 17.65 -16.87
CA MET A 16 -8.59 17.46 -15.41
C MET A 16 -7.42 16.72 -14.74
N MET A 17 -6.52 16.12 -15.53
CA MET A 17 -5.40 15.34 -15.03
C MET A 17 -4.11 16.18 -15.03
N PRO A 18 -3.08 15.74 -14.28
CA PRO A 18 -1.73 16.27 -14.46
C PRO A 18 -1.31 16.18 -15.94
N PRO A 19 -0.69 17.22 -16.53
CA PRO A 19 -0.08 18.40 -15.89
C PRO A 19 -1.01 19.62 -15.71
N SER A 20 -2.15 19.69 -16.40
CA SER A 20 -2.99 20.91 -16.38
C SER A 20 -3.88 21.03 -15.15
N SER A 21 -4.29 19.91 -14.53
CA SER A 21 -5.04 19.87 -13.26
C SER A 21 -6.21 20.86 -13.15
N GLN A 22 -6.93 21.12 -14.25
CA GLN A 22 -8.00 22.12 -14.27
C GLN A 22 -9.21 21.68 -13.42
N THR A 23 -9.86 22.66 -12.79
CA THR A 23 -11.05 22.38 -11.96
C THR A 23 -12.26 22.02 -12.82
N VAL A 24 -13.12 21.14 -12.30
CA VAL A 24 -14.37 20.75 -12.96
C VAL A 24 -15.26 21.97 -13.25
N ALA A 25 -15.24 22.97 -12.38
CA ALA A 25 -15.98 24.21 -12.56
C ALA A 25 -15.46 25.05 -13.75
N ALA A 26 -14.13 25.15 -13.92
CA ALA A 26 -13.53 25.85 -15.05
C ALA A 26 -13.87 25.17 -16.39
N ILE A 27 -13.74 23.83 -16.44
CA ILE A 27 -14.07 23.05 -17.63
C ILE A 27 -15.56 23.13 -17.97
N SER A 28 -16.43 23.13 -16.95
CA SER A 28 -17.87 23.30 -17.15
C SER A 28 -18.20 24.66 -17.79
N ARG A 29 -17.51 25.73 -17.39
CA ARG A 29 -17.66 27.06 -17.99
C ARG A 29 -17.11 27.13 -19.42
N GLU A 30 -15.99 26.46 -19.69
CA GLU A 30 -15.35 26.45 -21.03
C GLU A 30 -16.15 25.62 -22.04
N THR A 31 -16.60 24.44 -21.64
CA THR A 31 -17.21 23.44 -22.55
C THR A 31 -18.74 23.47 -22.55
N GLY A 32 -19.37 24.15 -21.59
CA GLY A 32 -20.81 24.14 -21.38
C GLY A 32 -21.36 22.80 -20.86
N ILE A 33 -20.50 21.83 -20.56
CA ILE A 33 -20.90 20.52 -20.04
C ILE A 33 -21.24 20.63 -18.55
N SER A 34 -22.32 19.97 -18.14
CA SER A 34 -22.76 20.00 -16.75
C SER A 34 -21.73 19.37 -15.80
N GLN A 35 -21.51 20.00 -14.65
CA GLN A 35 -20.58 19.49 -13.63
C GLN A 35 -20.84 18.02 -13.24
N PRO A 36 -22.10 17.55 -13.08
CA PRO A 36 -22.38 16.15 -12.77
C PRO A 36 -21.82 15.17 -13.81
N THR A 37 -21.88 15.53 -15.10
CA THR A 37 -21.37 14.70 -16.21
C THR A 37 -19.84 14.62 -16.16
N LEU A 38 -19.18 15.74 -15.90
CA LEU A 38 -17.73 15.81 -15.74
C LEU A 38 -17.25 14.99 -14.53
N TYR A 39 -17.97 15.03 -13.41
CA TYR A 39 -17.70 14.18 -12.24
C TYR A 39 -17.89 12.68 -12.55
N ALA A 40 -18.94 12.33 -13.31
CA ALA A 40 -19.16 10.94 -13.72
C ALA A 40 -18.02 10.43 -14.61
N TRP A 41 -17.53 11.24 -15.55
CA TRP A 41 -16.38 10.89 -16.38
C TRP A 41 -15.11 10.74 -15.54
N LYS A 42 -14.80 11.71 -14.68
CA LYS A 42 -13.67 11.62 -13.74
C LYS A 42 -13.70 10.32 -12.92
N LYS A 43 -14.86 9.91 -12.42
CA LYS A 43 -15.03 8.65 -11.69
C LYS A 43 -14.75 7.42 -12.56
N GLN A 44 -15.26 7.39 -13.80
CA GLN A 44 -15.06 6.28 -14.72
C GLN A 44 -13.58 6.12 -15.16
N PHE A 45 -12.86 7.23 -15.38
CA PHE A 45 -11.43 7.15 -15.69
C PHE A 45 -10.60 6.74 -14.48
N ARG A 46 -10.98 7.15 -13.26
CA ARG A 46 -10.36 6.64 -12.03
C ARG A 46 -10.51 5.12 -11.90
N THR A 47 -11.68 4.56 -12.22
CA THR A 47 -11.89 3.10 -12.22
C THR A 47 -11.09 2.38 -13.31
N GLN A 48 -10.77 3.06 -14.42
CA GLN A 48 -9.91 2.54 -15.48
C GLN A 48 -8.41 2.66 -15.17
N GLY A 49 -8.04 3.13 -13.97
CA GLY A 49 -6.65 3.15 -13.49
C GLY A 49 -5.91 4.46 -13.70
N TYR A 50 -6.57 5.50 -14.21
CA TYR A 50 -5.99 6.83 -14.36
C TYR A 50 -5.92 7.57 -13.01
N VAL A 51 -4.78 8.20 -12.74
CA VAL A 51 -4.52 8.92 -11.49
C VAL A 51 -5.17 10.29 -11.58
N VAL A 52 -6.40 10.39 -11.05
CA VAL A 52 -7.07 11.68 -10.91
C VAL A 52 -6.99 12.13 -9.46
N PRO A 53 -6.37 13.29 -9.16
CA PRO A 53 -6.31 13.83 -7.82
C PRO A 53 -7.73 13.92 -7.22
N SER A 54 -7.90 13.29 -6.08
CA SER A 54 -9.14 13.29 -5.30
C SER A 54 -9.09 14.46 -4.34
N LYS A 55 -10.08 15.36 -4.37
CA LYS A 55 -10.26 16.41 -3.33
C LYS A 55 -10.84 15.80 -2.05
N SER A 56 -10.40 14.62 -1.64
CA SER A 56 -10.81 14.04 -0.36
C SER A 56 -9.93 14.63 0.72
N SER A 57 -10.53 15.46 1.58
CA SER A 57 -9.90 16.12 2.74
C SER A 57 -9.27 15.16 3.78
N ASN A 58 -9.38 13.84 3.60
CA ASN A 58 -8.75 12.86 4.48
C ASN A 58 -7.55 12.22 3.76
N PRO A 59 -6.31 12.55 4.15
CA PRO A 59 -5.05 12.03 3.60
C PRO A 59 -4.93 10.50 3.66
N ASP A 60 -5.56 9.84 4.63
CA ASP A 60 -5.54 8.38 4.78
C ASP A 60 -6.40 7.66 3.73
N ARG A 61 -7.37 8.38 3.13
CA ARG A 61 -8.21 7.85 2.04
C ARG A 61 -7.58 8.03 0.66
N TRP A 62 -6.39 8.61 0.57
CA TRP A 62 -5.68 8.75 -0.70
C TRP A 62 -5.07 7.42 -1.11
N ASP A 63 -5.35 7.02 -2.35
CA ASP A 63 -4.71 5.88 -2.99
C ASP A 63 -3.20 6.15 -3.18
N GLY A 64 -2.35 5.13 -3.11
CA GLY A 64 -0.90 5.26 -3.25
C GLY A 64 -0.50 5.95 -4.56
N LYS A 65 -1.24 5.69 -5.64
CA LYS A 65 -1.07 6.40 -6.92
C LYS A 65 -1.34 7.90 -6.81
N ALA A 66 -2.39 8.30 -6.08
CA ALA A 66 -2.73 9.70 -5.88
C ALA A 66 -1.71 10.42 -5.00
N LYS A 67 -1.18 9.74 -3.98
CA LYS A 67 -0.09 10.23 -3.14
C LYS A 67 1.17 10.50 -3.97
N LEU A 68 1.57 9.54 -4.83
CA LEU A 68 2.71 9.70 -5.72
C LEU A 68 2.52 10.86 -6.70
N ALA A 69 1.34 10.99 -7.31
CA ALA A 69 1.06 12.11 -8.22
C ALA A 69 1.14 13.46 -7.53
N ALA A 70 0.66 13.58 -6.28
CA ALA A 70 0.81 14.80 -5.50
C ALA A 70 2.28 15.12 -5.25
N VAL A 71 3.08 14.15 -4.81
CA VAL A 71 4.53 14.31 -4.58
C VAL A 71 5.23 14.80 -5.86
N ILE A 72 4.98 14.15 -7.00
CA ILE A 72 5.57 14.52 -8.30
C ILE A 72 5.17 15.94 -8.71
N GLN A 73 3.89 16.32 -8.55
CA GLN A 73 3.43 17.67 -8.88
C GLN A 73 4.10 18.74 -8.02
N THR A 74 4.24 18.47 -6.73
CA THR A 74 4.84 19.40 -5.79
C THR A 74 6.36 19.47 -5.85
N ALA A 75 7.02 18.53 -6.54
CA ALA A 75 8.47 18.47 -6.63
C ALA A 75 9.09 19.68 -7.38
N ALA A 76 8.36 20.26 -8.34
CA ALA A 76 8.80 21.43 -9.10
C ALA A 76 8.27 22.77 -8.55
N MET A 77 7.42 22.73 -7.51
CA MET A 77 6.78 23.91 -6.93
C MET A 77 7.64 24.56 -5.85
N ASN A 78 7.56 25.88 -5.72
CA ASN A 78 8.18 26.57 -4.57
C ASN A 78 7.38 26.36 -3.27
N GLU A 79 7.94 26.77 -2.13
CA GLU A 79 7.32 26.57 -0.80
C GLU A 79 5.92 27.22 -0.68
N SER A 80 5.74 28.39 -1.31
CA SER A 80 4.46 29.11 -1.29
C SER A 80 3.39 28.40 -2.14
N GLU A 81 3.78 27.86 -3.29
CA GLU A 81 2.93 27.07 -4.19
C GLU A 81 2.58 25.72 -3.56
N ARG A 82 3.55 25.05 -2.92
CA ARG A 82 3.29 23.82 -2.12
C ARG A 82 2.26 24.07 -1.04
N SER A 83 2.38 25.17 -0.31
CA SER A 83 1.45 25.54 0.75
C SER A 83 0.05 25.84 0.20
N ALA A 84 -0.05 26.53 -0.93
CA ALA A 84 -1.33 26.79 -1.61
C ALA A 84 -1.98 25.49 -2.11
N TYR A 85 -1.20 24.60 -2.73
CA TYR A 85 -1.64 23.27 -3.16
C TYR A 85 -2.17 22.46 -1.97
N CYS A 86 -1.41 22.39 -0.88
CA CYS A 86 -1.81 21.70 0.34
C CYS A 86 -3.18 22.18 0.86
N ARG A 87 -3.40 23.51 0.89
CA ARG A 87 -4.68 24.10 1.30
C ARG A 87 -5.83 23.75 0.35
N GLU A 88 -5.59 23.70 -0.96
CA GLU A 88 -6.65 23.36 -1.94
C GLU A 88 -7.07 21.88 -1.85
N TYR A 89 -6.12 20.99 -1.57
CA TYR A 89 -6.33 19.54 -1.54
C TYR A 89 -6.59 18.99 -0.12
N GLY A 90 -6.53 19.83 0.91
CA GLY A 90 -6.73 19.44 2.31
C GLY A 90 -5.59 18.56 2.85
N LEU A 91 -4.36 18.86 2.43
CA LEU A 91 -3.13 18.19 2.83
C LEU A 91 -2.28 19.14 3.68
N TYR A 92 -1.36 18.57 4.45
CA TYR A 92 -0.28 19.31 5.12
C TYR A 92 1.04 19.08 4.41
N VAL A 93 1.94 20.07 4.44
CA VAL A 93 3.26 19.98 3.79
C VAL A 93 4.05 18.80 4.37
N GLU A 94 3.98 18.61 5.69
CA GLU A 94 4.63 17.49 6.39
C GLU A 94 4.16 16.11 5.88
N GLN A 95 2.92 16.01 5.39
CA GLN A 95 2.40 14.75 4.84
C GLN A 95 3.00 14.43 3.48
N LEU A 96 3.24 15.45 2.65
CA LEU A 96 3.95 15.28 1.39
C LEU A 96 5.40 14.86 1.66
N ASP A 97 6.06 15.52 2.61
CA ASP A 97 7.44 15.19 3.00
C ASP A 97 7.55 13.78 3.57
N ALA A 98 6.55 13.31 4.32
CA ALA A 98 6.50 11.94 4.82
C ALA A 98 6.28 10.89 3.71
N TRP A 99 5.65 11.27 2.59
CA TRP A 99 5.42 10.35 1.47
C TRP A 99 6.60 10.23 0.54
N THR A 100 7.38 11.30 0.35
CA THR A 100 8.58 11.31 -0.50
C THR A 100 9.52 10.12 -0.25
N PRO A 101 10.00 9.85 0.98
CA PRO A 101 10.93 8.75 1.22
C PRO A 101 10.28 7.37 1.00
N SER A 102 8.96 7.26 1.19
CA SER A 102 8.23 6.00 0.94
C SER A 102 8.26 5.58 -0.54
N PHE A 103 8.42 6.55 -1.45
CA PHE A 103 8.55 6.28 -2.88
C PHE A 103 10.01 6.23 -3.35
N GLU A 104 10.94 6.90 -2.66
CA GLU A 104 12.38 6.82 -2.95
C GLU A 104 12.99 5.48 -2.52
N ILE A 105 12.53 4.92 -1.40
CA ILE A 105 13.02 3.65 -0.85
C ILE A 105 12.40 2.43 -1.57
N MET A 106 11.40 2.64 -2.42
CA MET A 106 10.76 1.55 -3.17
C MET A 106 11.71 1.07 -4.27
N ASP A 107 12.58 0.12 -3.93
CA ASP A 107 13.49 -0.53 -4.87
C ASP A 107 12.67 -1.11 -6.04
N PRO A 108 12.91 -0.69 -7.30
CA PRO A 108 12.21 -1.23 -8.46
C PRO A 108 12.37 -2.75 -8.63
N LEU A 109 13.37 -3.34 -7.96
CA LEU A 109 13.62 -4.78 -7.96
C LEU A 109 12.63 -5.56 -7.09
N GLU A 110 12.03 -4.94 -6.07
CA GLU A 110 10.89 -5.48 -5.33
C GLU A 110 9.59 -5.19 -6.08
N GLY A 111 9.46 -5.78 -7.27
CA GLY A 111 8.17 -5.88 -7.93
C GLY A 111 7.11 -6.48 -6.99
N PRO A 112 5.81 -6.24 -7.22
CA PRO A 112 4.75 -6.73 -6.34
C PRO A 112 4.93 -8.24 -6.13
N VAL A 113 5.22 -8.65 -4.89
CA VAL A 113 5.52 -10.05 -4.56
C VAL A 113 4.44 -10.92 -5.20
N ARG A 114 4.81 -11.76 -6.16
CA ARG A 114 3.82 -12.51 -6.93
C ARG A 114 3.07 -13.36 -5.92
N LYS A 115 1.74 -13.43 -6.05
CA LYS A 115 0.90 -14.23 -5.14
C LYS A 115 1.38 -15.69 -5.03
N ALA A 116 2.01 -16.20 -6.09
CA ALA A 116 2.65 -17.51 -6.12
C ALA A 116 3.84 -17.62 -5.15
N ASP A 117 4.70 -16.61 -5.09
CA ASP A 117 5.89 -16.58 -4.22
C ASP A 117 5.46 -16.47 -2.74
N LEU A 118 4.44 -15.66 -2.45
CA LEU A 118 3.82 -15.62 -1.12
C LEU A 118 3.21 -16.97 -0.71
N ALA A 119 2.56 -17.67 -1.64
CA ALA A 119 2.00 -18.98 -1.37
C ALA A 119 3.09 -20.04 -1.13
N ALA A 120 4.19 -19.98 -1.89
CA ALA A 120 5.35 -20.85 -1.71
C ALA A 120 6.03 -20.61 -0.35
N ALA A 121 6.27 -19.34 0.01
CA ALA A 121 6.83 -18.96 1.29
C ALA A 121 5.96 -19.43 2.47
N ARG A 122 4.63 -19.27 2.39
CA ARG A 122 3.70 -19.77 3.41
C ARG A 122 3.73 -21.29 3.55
N LYS A 123 3.82 -22.03 2.45
CA LYS A 123 3.94 -23.50 2.47
C LYS A 123 5.24 -23.93 3.13
N LEU A 124 6.35 -23.26 2.82
CA LEU A 124 7.66 -23.54 3.42
C LEU A 124 7.64 -23.26 4.92
N ASN A 125 7.10 -22.11 5.32
CA ASN A 125 6.99 -21.72 6.72
C ASN A 125 6.19 -22.75 7.54
N ARG A 126 5.04 -23.20 7.04
CA ARG A 126 4.25 -24.28 7.67
C ARG A 126 4.98 -25.62 7.78
N LYS A 127 5.85 -25.95 6.81
CA LYS A 127 6.66 -27.18 6.88
C LYS A 127 7.72 -27.04 7.98
N LEU A 128 8.41 -25.90 8.02
CA LEU A 128 9.41 -25.60 9.03
C LEU A 128 8.81 -25.57 10.43
N GLU A 129 7.64 -24.96 10.63
CA GLU A 129 6.92 -24.97 11.91
C GLU A 129 6.61 -26.40 12.39
N LYS A 130 6.16 -27.28 11.48
CA LYS A 130 5.90 -28.69 11.83
C LYS A 130 7.15 -29.45 12.19
N GLU A 131 8.25 -29.24 11.46
CA GLU A 131 9.54 -29.86 11.77
C GLU A 131 10.08 -29.36 13.10
N LEU A 132 9.97 -28.06 13.37
CA LEU A 132 10.34 -27.44 14.62
C LEU A 132 9.56 -28.08 15.78
N HIS A 133 8.23 -28.15 15.67
CA HIS A 133 7.40 -28.72 16.73
C HIS A 133 7.68 -30.21 17.00
N ARG A 134 7.98 -31.00 15.96
CA ARG A 134 8.41 -32.39 16.12
C ARG A 134 9.74 -32.49 16.86
N LYS A 135 10.71 -31.63 16.52
CA LYS A 135 12.02 -31.58 17.18
C LYS A 135 11.89 -31.12 18.63
N GLU A 136 11.09 -30.10 18.90
CA GLU A 136 10.80 -29.63 20.26
C GLU A 136 10.15 -30.72 21.12
N ARG A 137 9.20 -31.48 20.55
CA ARG A 137 8.58 -32.62 21.25
C ARG A 137 9.60 -33.71 21.57
N ALA A 138 10.43 -34.11 20.62
CA ALA A 138 11.49 -35.10 20.85
C ALA A 138 12.50 -34.61 21.91
N LEU A 139 12.85 -33.32 21.88
CA LEU A 139 13.71 -32.70 22.90
C LEU A 139 13.04 -32.69 24.28
N ALA A 140 11.73 -32.41 24.36
CA ALA A 140 10.98 -32.43 25.60
C ALA A 140 10.87 -33.86 26.17
N GLU A 141 10.63 -34.86 25.32
CA GLU A 141 10.60 -36.28 25.72
C GLU A 141 11.98 -36.73 26.23
N ALA A 142 13.07 -36.35 25.55
CA ALA A 142 14.42 -36.63 26.01
C ALA A 142 14.74 -35.95 27.37
N ALA A 143 14.33 -34.69 27.54
CA ALA A 143 14.48 -33.98 28.80
C ALA A 143 13.68 -34.67 29.93
N ALA A 144 12.44 -35.10 29.65
CA ALA A 144 11.62 -35.84 30.61
C ALA A 144 12.29 -37.15 31.04
N LEU A 145 12.81 -37.94 30.09
CA LEU A 145 13.54 -39.19 30.40
C LEU A 145 14.80 -38.92 31.25
N LEU A 146 15.57 -37.88 30.93
CA LEU A 146 16.73 -37.47 31.73
C LEU A 146 16.34 -37.02 33.14
N THR A 147 15.21 -36.32 33.30
CA THR A 147 14.75 -35.93 34.65
C THR A 147 14.27 -37.14 35.44
N LEU A 148 13.60 -38.09 34.79
CA LEU A 148 13.13 -39.32 35.44
C LEU A 148 14.31 -40.20 35.87
N SER A 149 15.33 -40.36 35.02
CA SER A 149 16.52 -41.14 35.36
C SER A 149 17.29 -40.53 36.53
N LYS A 150 17.42 -39.19 36.57
CA LYS A 150 18.01 -38.48 37.71
C LYS A 150 17.21 -38.70 39.00
N LYS A 151 15.87 -38.61 38.94
CA LYS A 151 15.00 -38.86 40.09
C LYS A 151 15.09 -40.31 40.57
N ALA A 152 15.10 -41.27 39.66
CA ALA A 152 15.24 -42.69 39.99
C ALA A 152 16.57 -42.96 40.71
N ARG A 153 17.69 -42.45 40.17
CA ARG A 153 19.00 -42.57 40.81
C ARG A 153 19.03 -41.92 42.21
N ALA A 154 18.31 -40.82 42.41
CA ALA A 154 18.23 -40.17 43.72
C ALA A 154 17.42 -40.97 44.77
N ILE A 155 16.43 -41.75 44.33
CA ILE A 155 15.57 -42.56 45.22
C ILE A 155 16.19 -43.92 45.51
N TRP A 156 16.70 -44.60 44.48
CA TRP A 156 17.16 -45.99 44.58
C TRP A 156 18.69 -46.13 44.67
N GLY A 157 19.45 -45.05 44.55
CA GLY A 157 20.90 -45.11 44.41
C GLY A 157 21.33 -45.50 42.99
N SER A 158 22.62 -45.38 42.69
CA SER A 158 23.19 -45.91 41.45
C SER A 158 23.48 -47.40 41.63
N ASP A 159 23.01 -48.26 40.72
CA ASP A 159 23.47 -49.64 40.54
C ASP A 159 24.96 -49.71 40.07
N GLU A 160 25.82 -48.80 40.54
CA GLU A 160 27.26 -48.80 40.29
C GLU A 160 28.05 -49.48 41.44
N ASP A 161 27.37 -50.04 42.43
CA ASP A 161 27.95 -50.97 43.42
C ASP A 161 27.50 -52.42 43.12
N ALA A 162 27.75 -52.91 41.90
CA ALA A 162 27.72 -54.33 41.53
C ALA A 162 28.64 -54.62 40.32
#